data_AF-A0A8T4CXW6-F1
#
_entry.id   AF-A0A8T4CXW6-F1
#
_cell.length_a   1.000
_cell.length_b   1.000
_cell.length_c   1.000
_cell.angle_alpha   90.00
_cell.angle_beta   90.00
_cell.angle_gamma   90.00
#
_symmetry.space_group_name_H-M   'P 1'
#
loop_
_entity.id
_entity.type
_entity.pdbx_description
1 polymer ?
#
loop_
_entity_poly.entity_id
_entity_poly.type
_entity_poly.pdbx_seq_one_letter_code
_entity_poly.pdbx_strand_id
1 'polypeptide(L)'
;MPLVRARGFNLIELMVAMAIGMILLLGASTFFVNMLQSTGNNLMRNKLDAELRMALQFISNDVKRAGYYQGKPSLDSADLAALAAASITGNGINVINASVNPDTFLRMYRPSATPAGSCLLYAYNRNGNLIGGNRVDRYDDGELTGIRLNDGVLQVRTSCVACSYTSCSAGTWSDLTDAALIEITALSFSNGDAVCSGTTPPVSQCPWPSGAPLLSLNVSISGRLKTKPGEVRQLSTKISLENQVVALP
;
A
#
# COMPACT_ATOMS: atom_id res chain seq x y z
N MET A 1 65.98 -50.79 -14.09
CA MET A 1 65.22 -49.82 -13.26
C MET A 1 65.11 -50.42 -11.87
N PRO A 2 65.65 -49.79 -10.81
CA PRO A 2 65.52 -50.36 -9.47
C PRO A 2 64.05 -50.28 -9.03
N LEU A 3 63.49 -51.40 -8.58
CA LEU A 3 62.16 -51.44 -7.99
C LEU A 3 62.23 -50.73 -6.64
N VAL A 4 61.59 -49.56 -6.55
CA VAL A 4 61.47 -48.81 -5.30
C VAL A 4 60.57 -49.59 -4.35
N ARG A 5 61.07 -49.88 -3.15
CA ARG A 5 60.34 -50.63 -2.12
C ARG A 5 59.21 -49.74 -1.58
N ALA A 6 57.96 -50.10 -1.84
CA ALA A 6 56.80 -49.39 -1.28
C ALA A 6 56.79 -49.54 0.24
N ARG A 7 56.83 -48.41 0.97
CA ARG A 7 56.58 -48.37 2.42
C ARG A 7 55.06 -48.25 2.62
N GLY A 8 54.47 -49.17 3.38
CA GLY A 8 53.05 -49.10 3.78
C GLY A 8 52.82 -48.14 4.94
N PHE A 9 51.56 -47.76 5.17
CA PHE A 9 51.15 -46.91 6.27
C PHE A 9 51.00 -47.70 7.58
N ASN A 10 51.27 -47.05 8.71
CA ASN A 10 51.00 -47.63 10.02
C ASN A 10 49.48 -47.56 10.35
N LEU A 11 48.96 -48.50 11.13
CA LEU A 11 47.58 -48.49 11.65
C LEU A 11 47.24 -47.17 12.35
N ILE A 12 48.18 -46.64 13.15
CA ILE A 12 47.99 -45.36 13.84
C ILE A 12 47.91 -44.16 12.87
N GLU A 13 48.68 -44.15 11.78
CA GLU A 13 48.56 -43.12 10.74
C GLU A 13 47.18 -43.15 10.08
N LEU A 14 46.67 -44.35 9.80
CA LEU A 14 45.36 -44.53 9.20
C LEU A 14 44.24 -44.09 10.15
N MET A 15 44.35 -44.40 11.44
CA MET A 15 43.40 -43.93 12.47
C MET A 15 43.42 -42.41 12.61
N VAL A 16 44.61 -41.79 12.64
CA VAL A 16 44.75 -40.33 12.74
C VAL A 16 44.22 -39.64 11.49
N ALA A 17 44.52 -40.15 10.29
CA ALA A 17 44.02 -39.60 9.03
C ALA A 17 42.49 -39.65 8.95
N MET A 18 41.87 -40.78 9.35
CA MET A 18 40.41 -40.89 9.41
C MET A 18 39.80 -39.94 10.45
N ALA A 19 40.41 -39.82 11.63
CA ALA A 19 39.94 -38.91 12.67
C ALA A 19 39.93 -37.45 12.19
N ILE A 20 41.03 -37.00 11.58
CA ILE A 20 41.12 -35.64 11.01
C ILE A 20 40.12 -35.47 9.86
N GLY A 21 40.00 -36.46 8.97
CA GLY A 21 39.04 -36.42 7.86
C GLY A 21 37.59 -36.26 8.32
N MET A 22 37.20 -36.98 9.37
CA MET A 22 35.85 -36.85 9.95
C MET A 22 35.61 -35.44 10.52
N ILE A 23 36.58 -34.88 11.25
CA ILE A 23 36.46 -33.54 11.82
C ILE A 23 36.31 -32.49 10.71
N LEU A 24 37.10 -32.60 9.64
CA LEU A 24 37.01 -31.68 8.50
C LEU A 24 35.67 -31.79 7.76
N LEU A 25 35.17 -33.01 7.54
CA LEU A 25 33.87 -33.23 6.89
C LEU A 25 32.70 -32.67 7.73
N LEU A 26 32.77 -32.81 9.06
CA LEU A 26 31.79 -32.20 9.97
C LEU A 26 31.82 -30.67 9.88
N GLY A 27 33.02 -30.07 9.90
CA GLY A 27 33.20 -28.63 9.72
C GLY A 27 32.64 -28.12 8.38
N ALA A 28 32.97 -28.79 7.28
CA ALA A 28 32.47 -28.43 5.96
C ALA A 28 30.94 -28.58 5.83
N SER A 29 30.37 -29.65 6.39
CA SER A 29 28.93 -29.91 6.33
C SER A 29 28.13 -28.86 7.11
N THR A 30 28.58 -28.52 8.32
CA THR A 30 27.93 -27.48 9.14
C THR A 30 27.98 -26.11 8.46
N PHE A 31 29.13 -25.73 7.89
CA PHE A 31 29.25 -24.51 7.09
C PHE A 31 28.29 -24.49 5.90
N PHE A 32 28.21 -25.58 5.15
CA PHE A 32 27.34 -25.68 3.98
C PHE A 32 25.85 -25.58 4.35
N VAL A 33 25.41 -26.26 5.41
CA VAL A 33 24.03 -26.16 5.91
C VAL A 33 23.70 -24.73 6.33
N ASN A 34 24.61 -24.07 7.06
CA ASN A 34 24.43 -22.67 7.46
C ASN A 34 24.34 -21.74 6.24
N MET A 35 25.15 -22.00 5.20
CA MET A 35 25.12 -21.23 3.95
C MET A 35 23.78 -21.43 3.21
N LEU A 36 23.28 -22.66 3.12
CA LEU A 36 21.98 -22.94 2.49
C LEU A 36 20.82 -22.25 3.23
N GLN A 37 20.80 -22.34 4.56
CA GLN A 37 19.79 -21.66 5.37
C GLN A 37 19.87 -20.13 5.21
N SER A 38 21.08 -19.56 5.23
CA SER A 38 21.29 -18.13 5.00
C SER A 38 20.79 -17.70 3.63
N THR A 39 21.10 -18.47 2.58
CA THR A 39 20.66 -18.21 1.22
C THR A 39 19.14 -18.25 1.11
N GLY A 40 18.50 -19.29 1.63
CA GLY A 40 17.04 -19.40 1.66
C GLY A 40 16.39 -18.24 2.41
N ASN A 41 16.96 -17.85 3.56
CA ASN A 41 16.49 -16.72 4.35
C ASN A 41 16.58 -15.39 3.60
N ASN A 42 17.66 -15.17 2.85
CA ASN A 42 17.84 -13.98 2.02
C ASN A 42 16.86 -13.96 0.84
N LEU A 43 16.64 -15.09 0.18
CA LEU A 43 15.65 -15.19 -0.91
C LEU A 43 14.23 -14.86 -0.42
N MET A 44 13.84 -15.39 0.73
CA MET A 44 12.52 -15.10 1.31
C MET A 44 12.38 -13.62 1.68
N ARG A 45 13.42 -12.99 2.23
CA ARG A 45 13.43 -11.54 2.50
C ARG A 45 13.31 -10.71 1.23
N ASN A 46 14.03 -11.09 0.17
CA ASN A 46 13.95 -10.42 -1.12
C ASN A 46 12.57 -10.57 -1.74
N LYS A 47 11.92 -11.74 -1.58
CA LYS A 47 10.54 -11.95 -2.01
C LYS A 47 9.58 -11.01 -1.29
N LEU A 48 9.67 -10.92 0.04
CA LEU A 48 8.85 -9.96 0.81
C LEU A 48 9.06 -8.51 0.33
N ASP A 49 10.30 -8.09 0.13
CA ASP A 49 10.60 -6.74 -0.36
C ASP A 49 9.99 -6.49 -1.75
N ALA A 50 10.07 -7.47 -2.66
CA ALA A 50 9.45 -7.40 -3.98
C ALA A 50 7.92 -7.28 -3.90
N GLU A 51 7.25 -8.11 -3.09
CA GLU A 51 5.80 -8.06 -2.88
C GLU A 51 5.34 -6.69 -2.35
N LEU A 52 6.04 -6.16 -1.32
CA LEU A 52 5.71 -4.85 -0.77
C LEU A 52 5.95 -3.72 -1.77
N ARG A 53 7.01 -3.79 -2.59
CA ARG A 53 7.26 -2.82 -3.66
C ARG A 53 6.19 -2.87 -4.74
N MET A 54 5.75 -4.05 -5.15
CA MET A 54 4.68 -4.21 -6.13
C MET A 54 3.36 -3.61 -5.61
N ALA A 55 3.00 -3.89 -4.35
CA ALA A 55 1.83 -3.31 -3.72
C ALA A 55 1.92 -1.77 -3.63
N LEU A 56 3.07 -1.22 -3.21
CA LEU A 56 3.28 0.23 -3.16
C LEU A 56 3.23 0.87 -4.55
N GLN A 57 3.79 0.23 -5.57
CA GLN A 57 3.76 0.74 -6.94
C GLN A 57 2.33 0.77 -7.49
N PHE A 58 1.55 -0.27 -7.21
CA PHE A 58 0.13 -0.31 -7.54
C PHE A 58 -0.62 0.85 -6.87
N ILE A 59 -0.48 0.98 -5.55
CA ILE A 59 -1.12 2.07 -4.78
C ILE A 59 -0.70 3.44 -5.30
N SER A 60 0.60 3.63 -5.58
CA SER A 60 1.15 4.88 -6.12
C SER A 60 0.50 5.25 -7.45
N ASN A 61 0.44 4.31 -8.39
CA ASN A 61 -0.11 4.55 -9.72
C ASN A 61 -1.62 4.79 -9.70
N ASP A 62 -2.36 4.12 -8.81
CA ASP A 62 -3.80 4.28 -8.71
C ASP A 62 -4.18 5.59 -7.98
N VAL A 63 -3.49 5.90 -6.88
CA VAL A 63 -3.70 7.14 -6.13
C VAL A 63 -3.33 8.39 -6.95
N LYS A 64 -2.32 8.33 -7.82
CA LYS A 64 -1.98 9.43 -8.73
C LYS A 64 -3.16 9.91 -9.58
N ARG A 65 -4.06 8.98 -9.92
CA ARG A 65 -5.25 9.24 -10.73
C ARG A 65 -6.37 9.89 -9.95
N ALA A 66 -6.31 9.88 -8.61
CA ALA A 66 -7.36 10.45 -7.78
C ALA A 66 -7.73 11.88 -8.25
N GLY A 67 -9.02 12.12 -8.39
CA GLY A 67 -9.58 13.37 -8.91
C GLY A 67 -9.50 13.54 -10.43
N TYR A 68 -9.06 12.54 -11.21
CA TYR A 68 -9.15 12.60 -12.68
C TYR A 68 -10.60 12.62 -13.13
N TYR A 69 -10.90 13.42 -14.15
CA TYR A 69 -12.16 13.40 -14.88
C TYR A 69 -11.94 13.86 -16.32
N GLN A 70 -12.75 13.36 -17.25
CA GLN A 70 -12.72 13.78 -18.64
C GLN A 70 -13.70 14.96 -18.85
N GLY A 71 -13.18 16.16 -19.11
CA GLY A 71 -13.98 17.35 -19.45
C GLY A 71 -13.57 18.61 -18.68
N LYS A 72 -14.34 19.69 -18.83
CA LYS A 72 -14.33 20.80 -17.86
C LYS A 72 -15.45 20.52 -16.84
N PRO A 73 -15.31 20.88 -15.56
CA PRO A 73 -16.43 20.87 -14.65
C PRO A 73 -17.40 21.94 -15.14
N SER A 74 -18.44 21.57 -15.90
CA SER A 74 -19.57 22.47 -16.07
C SER A 74 -20.38 22.40 -14.78
N LEU A 75 -19.93 23.08 -13.72
CA LEU A 75 -20.80 23.45 -12.58
C LEU A 75 -22.04 24.08 -13.19
N ASP A 76 -23.17 23.42 -13.01
CA ASP A 76 -24.42 24.03 -13.42
C ASP A 76 -24.68 25.25 -12.54
N SER A 77 -25.63 26.08 -12.94
CA SER A 77 -25.95 27.30 -12.20
C SER A 77 -26.48 27.04 -10.79
N ALA A 78 -27.00 25.84 -10.49
CA ALA A 78 -27.49 25.47 -9.17
C ALA A 78 -26.34 25.07 -8.23
N ASP A 79 -25.37 24.32 -8.73
CA ASP A 79 -24.14 23.98 -8.01
C ASP A 79 -23.32 25.24 -7.70
N LEU A 80 -23.20 26.17 -8.67
CA LEU A 80 -22.55 27.46 -8.45
C LEU A 80 -23.29 28.31 -7.42
N ALA A 81 -24.62 28.30 -7.43
CA ALA A 81 -25.43 29.02 -6.45
C ALA A 81 -25.31 28.41 -5.04
N ALA A 82 -25.22 27.09 -4.91
CA ALA A 82 -25.00 26.41 -3.64
C ALA A 82 -23.60 26.71 -3.07
N LEU A 83 -22.58 26.74 -3.91
CA LEU A 83 -21.21 27.12 -3.52
C LEU A 83 -21.13 28.61 -3.10
N ALA A 84 -21.82 29.50 -3.82
CA ALA A 84 -21.91 30.91 -3.49
C ALA A 84 -22.70 31.15 -2.18
N ALA A 85 -23.80 30.43 -1.96
CA ALA A 85 -24.59 30.49 -0.72
C ALA A 85 -23.81 29.98 0.49
N ALA A 86 -22.92 29.01 0.30
CA ALA A 86 -21.98 28.53 1.31
C ALA A 86 -20.83 29.53 1.59
N SER A 87 -20.82 30.72 0.98
CA SER A 87 -19.79 31.76 1.14
C SER A 87 -18.36 31.26 0.84
N ILE A 88 -18.25 30.32 -0.10
CA ILE A 88 -16.96 29.78 -0.55
C ILE A 88 -16.39 30.75 -1.59
N THR A 89 -15.64 31.76 -1.14
CA THR A 89 -14.95 32.73 -2.02
C THR A 89 -13.47 32.39 -2.16
N GLY A 90 -12.99 32.24 -3.40
CA GLY A 90 -11.59 31.91 -3.74
C GLY A 90 -11.37 30.43 -4.08
N ASN A 91 -10.13 30.06 -4.44
CA ASN A 91 -9.70 28.69 -4.81
C ASN A 91 -9.76 27.66 -3.68
N GLY A 92 -10.79 27.70 -2.85
CA GLY A 92 -11.03 26.84 -1.70
C GLY A 92 -12.28 26.02 -1.87
N ILE A 93 -12.34 25.10 -2.84
CA ILE A 93 -13.34 24.02 -2.80
C ILE A 93 -12.94 23.06 -1.68
N ASN A 94 -13.51 23.33 -0.51
CA ASN A 94 -13.43 22.53 0.69
C ASN A 94 -14.72 21.74 0.89
N VAL A 95 -14.52 20.44 1.03
CA VAL A 95 -15.53 19.41 1.24
C VAL A 95 -16.16 19.57 2.62
N ILE A 96 -17.24 20.34 2.75
CA ILE A 96 -18.22 20.16 3.83
C ILE A 96 -19.62 20.41 3.27
N ASN A 97 -20.15 19.43 2.56
CA ASN A 97 -21.52 18.95 2.80
C ASN A 97 -21.79 17.72 1.95
N ALA A 98 -21.47 16.59 2.56
CA ALA A 98 -21.92 15.24 2.28
C ALA A 98 -23.43 15.07 1.96
N SER A 99 -24.24 16.11 2.13
CA SER A 99 -25.71 16.04 2.14
C SER A 99 -26.42 16.67 0.95
N VAL A 100 -25.72 17.27 -0.04
CA VAL A 100 -26.43 17.98 -1.12
C VAL A 100 -26.07 17.61 -2.55
N ASN A 101 -24.86 17.15 -2.88
CA ASN A 101 -24.61 16.62 -4.22
C ASN A 101 -23.35 15.73 -4.28
N PRO A 102 -23.48 14.41 -4.51
CA PRO A 102 -22.36 13.48 -4.57
C PRO A 102 -21.40 13.67 -5.77
N ASP A 103 -21.66 14.60 -6.67
CA ASP A 103 -20.87 14.86 -7.88
C ASP A 103 -19.72 15.87 -7.71
N THR A 104 -19.47 16.39 -6.52
CA THR A 104 -18.35 17.30 -6.29
C THR A 104 -17.04 16.52 -6.08
N PHE A 105 -16.34 16.25 -7.20
CA PHE A 105 -14.95 15.75 -7.33
C PHE A 105 -14.30 15.28 -6.03
N LEU A 106 -14.50 14.01 -5.72
CA LEU A 106 -13.92 13.33 -4.56
C LEU A 106 -12.39 13.47 -4.53
N ARG A 107 -11.91 14.47 -3.78
CA ARG A 107 -10.56 14.54 -3.23
C ARG A 107 -10.56 13.60 -2.03
N MET A 108 -9.99 12.41 -2.22
CA MET A 108 -9.47 11.49 -1.20
C MET A 108 -10.05 11.62 0.23
N TYR A 109 -10.77 10.62 0.70
CA TYR A 109 -11.29 10.55 2.07
C TYR A 109 -10.56 9.48 2.89
N ARG A 110 -10.16 9.81 4.12
CA ARG A 110 -9.65 8.83 5.10
C ARG A 110 -10.72 8.61 6.16
N PRO A 111 -11.54 7.55 6.06
CA PRO A 111 -12.56 7.28 7.05
C PRO A 111 -11.98 6.78 8.37
N SER A 112 -12.83 6.80 9.40
CA SER A 112 -12.58 6.07 10.64
C SER A 112 -12.42 4.58 10.34
N ALA A 113 -11.22 4.05 10.58
CA ALA A 113 -10.91 2.63 10.45
C ALA A 113 -10.10 2.17 11.66
N THR A 114 -10.10 0.86 11.91
CA THR A 114 -9.30 0.23 12.96
C THR A 114 -8.39 -0.81 12.31
N PRO A 115 -7.05 -0.64 12.36
CA PRO A 115 -6.30 0.46 12.97
C PRO A 115 -6.53 1.83 12.31
N ALA A 116 -6.33 2.93 13.04
CA ALA A 116 -6.51 4.28 12.49
C ALA A 116 -5.58 4.53 11.28
N GLY A 117 -6.10 5.19 10.24
CA GLY A 117 -5.32 5.49 9.02
C GLY A 117 -5.09 4.29 8.11
N SER A 118 -5.68 3.12 8.40
CA SER A 118 -5.58 1.90 7.61
C SER A 118 -6.45 1.89 6.34
N CYS A 119 -7.10 3.01 6.02
CA CYS A 119 -7.93 3.10 4.84
C CYS A 119 -7.93 4.48 4.18
N LEU A 120 -7.99 4.45 2.86
CA LEU A 120 -8.05 5.60 1.99
C LEU A 120 -9.05 5.33 0.87
N LEU A 121 -10.10 6.13 0.78
CA LEU A 121 -11.08 6.11 -0.30
C LEU A 121 -10.80 7.28 -1.23
N TYR A 122 -10.98 7.10 -2.53
CA TYR A 122 -10.81 8.17 -3.52
C TYR A 122 -11.61 7.82 -4.76
N ALA A 123 -11.80 8.81 -5.63
CA ALA A 123 -12.47 8.58 -6.90
C ALA A 123 -11.68 9.15 -8.05
N TYR A 124 -11.88 8.56 -9.22
CA TYR A 124 -11.44 9.09 -10.49
C TYR A 124 -12.32 8.50 -11.59
N ASN A 125 -12.61 9.27 -12.62
CA ASN A 125 -13.34 8.76 -13.78
C ASN A 125 -12.40 7.85 -14.59
N ARG A 126 -12.73 6.57 -14.72
CA ARG A 126 -11.83 5.55 -15.27
C ARG A 126 -11.99 5.38 -16.77
N ASN A 127 -13.20 5.50 -17.28
CA ASN A 127 -13.60 5.06 -18.62
C ASN A 127 -14.09 6.22 -19.51
N GLY A 128 -14.19 7.43 -18.97
CA GLY A 128 -14.64 8.62 -19.67
C GLY A 128 -16.15 8.70 -19.91
N ASN A 129 -16.94 7.76 -19.38
CA ASN A 129 -18.38 7.84 -19.46
C ASN A 129 -18.89 8.77 -18.35
N LEU A 130 -19.92 9.54 -18.65
CA LEU A 130 -20.65 10.35 -17.67
C LEU A 130 -22.12 10.15 -17.99
N ILE A 131 -22.84 9.39 -17.17
CA ILE A 131 -24.27 9.16 -17.41
C ILE A 131 -25.08 10.27 -16.71
N GLY A 132 -25.91 10.98 -17.48
CA GLY A 132 -26.99 11.81 -16.92
C GLY A 132 -26.57 13.08 -16.18
N GLY A 133 -25.42 13.68 -16.49
CA GLY A 133 -24.93 14.90 -15.82
C GLY A 133 -24.19 14.63 -14.50
N ASN A 134 -24.13 13.37 -14.06
CA ASN A 134 -23.27 12.95 -12.96
C ASN A 134 -21.81 13.01 -13.39
N ARG A 135 -20.91 13.28 -12.44
CA ARG A 135 -19.47 13.54 -12.67
C ARG A 135 -18.56 12.37 -12.34
N VAL A 136 -19.14 11.36 -11.68
CA VAL A 136 -18.58 10.04 -11.41
C VAL A 136 -19.75 9.06 -11.53
N ASP A 137 -19.57 7.94 -12.20
CA ASP A 137 -20.60 6.92 -12.28
C ASP A 137 -20.74 6.27 -10.89
N ARG A 138 -21.78 6.70 -10.15
CA ARG A 138 -22.02 6.30 -8.76
C ARG A 138 -22.34 4.79 -8.60
N TYR A 139 -22.56 4.09 -9.71
CA TYR A 139 -22.98 2.70 -9.73
C TYR A 139 -22.26 1.97 -10.89
N ASP A 140 -21.44 0.98 -10.51
CA ASP A 140 -20.99 -0.19 -11.31
C ASP A 140 -19.65 -0.24 -12.08
N ASP A 141 -18.73 0.72 -11.99
CA ASP A 141 -17.48 0.64 -12.79
C ASP A 141 -16.14 0.79 -12.03
N GLY A 142 -16.21 0.94 -10.70
CA GLY A 142 -15.03 1.02 -9.85
C GLY A 142 -14.39 2.42 -9.82
N GLU A 143 -15.11 3.46 -10.24
CA GLU A 143 -14.64 4.84 -10.13
C GLU A 143 -14.65 5.36 -8.68
N LEU A 144 -15.48 4.80 -7.80
CA LEU A 144 -15.46 4.99 -6.35
C LEU A 144 -14.60 3.91 -5.67
N THR A 145 -13.28 4.07 -5.76
CA THR A 145 -12.29 3.10 -5.29
C THR A 145 -11.69 3.43 -3.92
N GLY A 146 -10.71 2.64 -3.50
CA GLY A 146 -9.93 2.86 -2.29
C GLY A 146 -8.97 1.72 -1.98
N ILE A 147 -8.09 1.97 -1.02
CA ILE A 147 -7.14 1.00 -0.46
C ILE A 147 -7.41 0.88 1.03
N ARG A 148 -7.49 -0.36 1.52
CA ARG A 148 -7.60 -0.64 2.95
C ARG A 148 -6.66 -1.76 3.37
N LEU A 149 -6.34 -1.79 4.66
CA LEU A 149 -5.80 -2.96 5.34
C LEU A 149 -6.94 -3.61 6.12
N ASN A 150 -7.23 -4.88 5.80
CA ASN A 150 -8.21 -5.69 6.50
C ASN A 150 -7.61 -7.06 6.81
N ASP A 151 -7.64 -7.46 8.09
CA ASP A 151 -7.18 -8.79 8.55
C ASP A 151 -5.78 -9.21 8.05
N GLY A 152 -4.84 -8.26 8.02
CA GLY A 152 -3.46 -8.52 7.59
C GLY A 152 -3.26 -8.55 6.07
N VAL A 153 -4.27 -8.16 5.29
CA VAL A 153 -4.25 -8.16 3.83
C VAL A 153 -4.51 -6.75 3.30
N LEU A 154 -3.69 -6.30 2.36
CA LEU A 154 -4.01 -5.09 1.59
C LEU A 154 -5.08 -5.41 0.57
N GLN A 155 -6.10 -4.58 0.52
CA GLN A 155 -7.22 -4.73 -0.38
C GLN A 155 -7.47 -3.45 -1.16
N VAL A 156 -7.90 -3.63 -2.41
CA VAL A 156 -8.39 -2.56 -3.28
C VAL A 156 -9.89 -2.72 -3.49
N ARG A 157 -10.62 -1.61 -3.49
CA ARG A 157 -12.05 -1.62 -3.75
C ARG A 157 -12.30 -1.70 -5.26
N THR A 158 -13.05 -2.69 -5.69
CA THR A 158 -13.30 -2.94 -7.12
C THR A 158 -14.66 -2.44 -7.59
N SER A 159 -15.64 -2.38 -6.69
CA SER A 159 -16.95 -1.81 -7.00
C SER A 159 -17.62 -1.20 -5.78
N CYS A 160 -18.51 -0.25 -6.04
CA CYS A 160 -19.31 0.38 -5.01
C CYS A 160 -20.74 0.67 -5.50
N VAL A 161 -21.62 -0.32 -5.35
CA VAL A 161 -23.01 -0.25 -5.87
C VAL A 161 -24.00 0.29 -4.84
N ALA A 162 -23.65 0.37 -3.55
CA ALA A 162 -24.57 0.87 -2.51
C ALA A 162 -23.82 1.35 -1.27
N CYS A 163 -22.66 1.98 -1.48
CA CYS A 163 -21.76 2.28 -0.39
C CYS A 163 -21.43 3.75 -0.25
N SER A 164 -21.27 4.17 1.01
CA SER A 164 -20.85 5.52 1.35
C SER A 164 -19.37 5.73 0.99
N TYR A 165 -19.03 6.97 0.60
CA TYR A 165 -17.66 7.48 0.49
C TYR A 165 -17.00 7.71 1.86
N THR A 166 -17.74 7.48 2.95
CA THR A 166 -17.28 7.69 4.34
C THR A 166 -16.96 6.41 5.10
N SER A 167 -17.07 5.23 4.48
CA SER A 167 -16.85 3.95 5.17
C SER A 167 -16.07 2.96 4.32
N CYS A 168 -15.00 2.43 4.91
CA CYS A 168 -14.22 1.36 4.30
C CYS A 168 -14.78 -0.03 4.52
N SER A 169 -15.89 -0.16 5.25
CA SER A 169 -16.61 -1.42 5.39
C SER A 169 -17.53 -1.70 4.21
N ALA A 170 -17.76 -0.71 3.36
CA ALA A 170 -18.77 -0.77 2.32
C ALA A 170 -18.14 -0.99 0.92
N GLY A 171 -18.85 -1.68 0.02
CA GLY A 171 -18.39 -2.01 -1.33
C GLY A 171 -17.68 -3.36 -1.44
N THR A 172 -17.28 -3.71 -2.66
CA THR A 172 -16.57 -4.96 -2.96
C THR A 172 -15.07 -4.73 -2.93
N TRP A 173 -14.35 -5.60 -2.23
CA TRP A 173 -12.91 -5.49 -2.02
C TRP A 173 -12.21 -6.75 -2.55
N SER A 174 -11.07 -6.56 -3.19
CA SER A 174 -10.20 -7.61 -3.70
C SER A 174 -8.84 -7.53 -3.04
N ASP A 175 -8.24 -8.69 -2.77
CA ASP A 175 -6.90 -8.78 -2.20
C ASP A 175 -5.84 -8.32 -3.20
N LEU A 176 -4.94 -7.46 -2.75
CA LEU A 176 -3.76 -6.99 -3.48
C LEU A 176 -2.51 -7.79 -3.09
N THR A 177 -2.49 -8.36 -1.88
CA THR A 177 -1.37 -9.13 -1.33
C THR A 177 -1.76 -10.56 -1.04
N ASP A 178 -0.84 -11.50 -1.24
CA ASP A 178 -1.05 -12.91 -0.94
C ASP A 178 -1.04 -13.17 0.58
N ALA A 179 -2.23 -13.38 1.13
CA ALA A 179 -2.45 -13.68 2.54
C ALA A 179 -1.84 -15.02 2.98
N ALA A 180 -1.50 -15.95 2.08
CA ALA A 180 -0.83 -17.20 2.46
C ALA A 180 0.66 -16.99 2.73
N LEU A 181 1.28 -16.02 2.06
CA LEU A 181 2.72 -15.77 2.12
C LEU A 181 3.09 -14.68 3.13
N ILE A 182 2.39 -13.54 3.06
CA ILE A 182 2.72 -12.34 3.83
C ILE A 182 1.54 -11.87 4.68
N GLU A 183 1.87 -11.16 5.74
CA GLU A 183 0.92 -10.46 6.60
C GLU A 183 1.34 -8.99 6.65
N ILE A 184 0.39 -8.11 6.34
CA ILE A 184 0.56 -6.66 6.39
C ILE A 184 0.17 -6.21 7.79
N THR A 185 1.17 -5.71 8.53
CA THR A 185 1.01 -5.35 9.95
C THR A 185 0.60 -3.90 10.13
N ALA A 186 0.91 -3.03 9.16
CA ALA A 186 0.50 -1.63 9.20
C ALA A 186 0.37 -1.04 7.79
N LEU A 187 -0.62 -0.16 7.65
CA LEU A 187 -0.81 0.71 6.50
C LEU A 187 -1.13 2.10 7.02
N SER A 188 -0.48 3.12 6.47
CA SER A 188 -0.75 4.51 6.83
C SER A 188 -0.64 5.44 5.63
N PHE A 189 -1.50 6.45 5.62
CA PHE A 189 -1.52 7.52 4.64
C PHE A 189 -1.37 8.85 5.35
N SER A 190 -0.33 9.63 5.02
CA SER A 190 -0.10 10.95 5.61
C SER A 190 0.26 11.98 4.55
N ASN A 191 -0.04 13.23 4.78
CA ASN A 191 0.24 14.34 3.87
C ASN A 191 1.09 15.43 4.52
N GLY A 192 1.77 15.08 5.63
CA GLY A 192 2.50 16.04 6.47
C GLY A 192 1.70 16.55 7.66
N ASP A 193 0.41 16.22 7.77
CA ASP A 193 -0.39 16.60 8.94
C ASP A 193 0.01 15.79 10.18
N ALA A 194 0.52 16.49 11.19
CA ALA A 194 0.97 15.90 12.46
C ALA A 194 -0.16 15.16 13.20
N VAL A 195 -1.42 15.52 12.95
CA VAL A 195 -2.59 14.99 13.66
C VAL A 195 -2.84 13.51 13.38
N CYS A 196 -2.40 12.96 12.24
CA CYS A 196 -2.68 11.55 11.87
C CYS A 196 -1.44 10.64 11.89
N SER A 197 -0.35 11.16 12.44
CA SER A 197 0.94 10.45 12.51
C SER A 197 1.10 9.84 13.91
N GLY A 198 0.33 8.80 14.25
CA GLY A 198 0.41 8.16 15.56
C GLY A 198 -0.68 7.12 15.84
N THR A 199 -0.59 6.44 16.99
CA THR A 199 -1.54 5.39 17.44
C THR A 199 -2.82 5.93 18.08
N THR A 200 -2.92 7.23 18.32
CA THR A 200 -4.10 7.87 18.92
C THR A 200 -4.25 9.31 18.44
N PRO A 201 -5.25 9.56 17.58
CA PRO A 201 -6.31 10.50 17.97
C PRO A 201 -7.71 9.91 17.73
N PRO A 202 -8.78 10.55 18.27
CA PRO A 202 -10.16 10.23 17.92
C PRO A 202 -10.40 10.41 16.42
N VAL A 203 -11.15 9.47 15.84
CA VAL A 203 -11.49 9.34 14.42
C VAL A 203 -12.14 10.56 13.74
N SER A 204 -12.63 11.52 14.52
CA SER A 204 -13.20 12.79 14.04
C SER A 204 -12.18 13.90 13.79
N GLN A 205 -10.89 13.69 14.11
CA GLN A 205 -9.83 14.70 14.06
C GLN A 205 -8.80 14.51 12.94
N CYS A 206 -9.00 13.51 12.08
CA CYS A 206 -8.22 13.32 10.86
C CYS A 206 -8.95 13.65 9.54
N PRO A 207 -9.87 14.64 9.47
CA PRO A 207 -10.34 15.10 8.18
C PRO A 207 -9.14 15.69 7.44
N TRP A 208 -9.09 15.43 6.13
CA TRP A 208 -8.15 16.11 5.26
C TRP A 208 -8.23 17.62 5.49
N PRO A 209 -7.09 18.34 5.52
CA PRO A 209 -7.09 19.74 5.87
C PRO A 209 -8.02 20.44 4.89
N SER A 210 -9.10 20.98 5.44
CA SER A 210 -10.04 21.77 4.68
C SER A 210 -9.32 23.07 4.30
N GLY A 211 -8.59 23.09 3.20
CA GLY A 211 -8.22 24.33 2.51
C GLY A 211 -7.00 24.26 1.63
N ALA A 212 -6.18 23.22 1.75
CA ALA A 212 -4.97 23.09 0.94
C ALA A 212 -5.18 22.04 -0.17
N PRO A 213 -4.83 22.33 -1.44
CA PRO A 213 -4.76 21.29 -2.45
C PRO A 213 -3.74 20.24 -1.97
N LEU A 214 -4.15 18.98 -1.88
CA LEU A 214 -3.18 17.95 -1.58
C LEU A 214 -2.25 17.80 -2.78
N LEU A 215 -1.00 18.19 -2.60
CA LEU A 215 0.01 18.08 -3.66
C LEU A 215 0.75 16.75 -3.56
N SER A 216 0.83 16.17 -2.37
CA SER A 216 1.51 14.90 -2.15
C SER A 216 0.96 14.10 -0.98
N LEU A 217 1.02 12.78 -1.11
CA LEU A 217 0.66 11.80 -0.10
C LEU A 217 1.83 10.85 0.18
N ASN A 218 2.26 10.75 1.42
CA ASN A 218 3.12 9.68 1.89
C ASN A 218 2.29 8.44 2.21
N VAL A 219 2.71 7.30 1.67
CA VAL A 219 2.15 5.99 1.96
C VAL A 219 3.23 5.15 2.61
N SER A 220 2.91 4.50 3.72
CA SER A 220 3.80 3.54 4.38
C SER A 220 3.08 2.21 4.55
N ILE A 221 3.79 1.14 4.22
CA ILE A 221 3.33 -0.24 4.36
C ILE A 221 4.38 -0.99 5.15
N SER A 222 3.94 -1.68 6.20
CA SER A 222 4.74 -2.62 6.96
C SER A 222 4.15 -4.01 6.83
N GLY A 223 5.00 -5.00 6.60
CA GLY A 223 4.59 -6.39 6.50
C GLY A 223 5.71 -7.36 6.87
N ARG A 224 5.35 -8.63 6.96
CA ARG A 224 6.24 -9.72 7.35
C ARG A 224 5.84 -11.00 6.63
N LEU A 225 6.78 -11.95 6.57
CA LEU A 225 6.47 -13.31 6.14
C LEU A 225 5.72 -14.04 7.25
N LYS A 226 4.67 -14.80 6.90
CA LYS A 226 3.97 -15.63 7.91
C LYS A 226 4.87 -16.68 8.55
N THR A 227 5.87 -17.17 7.81
CA THR A 227 6.87 -18.12 8.31
C THR A 227 7.91 -17.48 9.25
N LYS A 228 7.99 -16.14 9.31
CA LYS A 228 8.96 -15.39 10.11
C LYS A 228 8.35 -14.13 10.73
N PRO A 229 7.48 -14.28 11.75
CA PRO A 229 6.71 -13.17 12.31
C PRO A 229 7.56 -12.10 13.02
N GLY A 230 8.82 -12.41 13.36
CA GLY A 230 9.75 -11.47 13.99
C GLY A 230 10.51 -10.56 13.01
N GLU A 231 10.49 -10.83 11.72
CA GLU A 231 11.17 -10.02 10.70
C GLU A 231 10.17 -9.12 9.97
N VAL A 232 9.98 -7.89 10.47
CA VAL A 232 9.13 -6.88 9.81
C VAL A 232 9.96 -6.08 8.80
N ARG A 233 9.36 -5.78 7.65
CA ARG A 233 9.86 -4.86 6.63
C ARG A 233 8.87 -3.73 6.45
N GLN A 234 9.40 -2.52 6.34
CA GLN A 234 8.63 -1.31 6.11
C GLN A 234 9.17 -0.60 4.87
N LEU A 235 8.26 -0.20 4.00
CA LEU A 235 8.56 0.62 2.83
C LEU A 235 7.63 1.83 2.84
N SER A 236 8.16 2.97 2.40
CA SER A 236 7.41 4.22 2.30
C SER A 236 7.70 4.89 0.97
N THR A 237 6.70 5.56 0.41
CA THR A 237 6.83 6.36 -0.80
C THR A 237 6.03 7.65 -0.70
N LYS A 238 6.48 8.68 -1.39
CA LYS A 238 5.78 9.95 -1.54
C LYS A 238 5.17 10.00 -2.94
N ILE A 239 3.86 10.05 -3.01
CA ILE A 239 3.06 10.14 -4.23
C ILE A 239 2.76 11.62 -4.47
N SER A 240 3.10 12.14 -5.64
CA SER A 240 2.62 13.44 -6.11
C SER A 240 1.31 13.26 -6.88
N LEU A 241 0.28 14.03 -6.58
CA LEU A 241 -1.00 13.95 -7.29
C LEU A 241 -0.92 14.70 -8.62
N GLU A 242 -1.38 14.08 -9.71
CA GLU A 242 -1.22 14.61 -11.08
C GLU A 242 -2.42 15.46 -11.53
N ASN A 243 -3.61 15.21 -10.98
CA ASN A 243 -4.80 16.01 -11.28
C ASN A 243 -4.93 17.22 -10.39
N GLN A 244 -4.28 18.29 -10.82
CA GLN A 244 -4.45 19.62 -10.25
C GLN A 244 -5.69 20.28 -10.86
N VAL A 245 -6.68 20.59 -10.02
CA VAL A 245 -7.69 21.59 -10.38
C VAL A 245 -7.02 22.95 -10.25
N VAL A 246 -6.37 23.40 -11.32
CA VAL A 246 -5.90 24.79 -11.43
C VAL A 246 -7.13 25.64 -11.68
N ALA A 247 -7.45 26.53 -10.75
CA ALA A 247 -8.47 27.52 -11.04
C ALA A 247 -7.95 28.44 -12.14
N LEU A 248 -8.76 28.62 -13.17
CA LEU A 248 -8.48 29.62 -14.19
C LEU A 248 -8.67 31.00 -13.56
N PRO A 249 -7.80 31.98 -13.88
CA PRO A 249 -7.89 33.34 -13.36
C PRO A 249 -9.20 34.04 -13.72
#